data_AF-A0A7C4JLS3-F1
#
_entry.id   AF-A0A7C4JLS3-F1
#
_cell.length_a   1.000
_cell.length_b   1.000
_cell.length_c   1.000
_cell.angle_alpha   90.00
_cell.angle_beta   90.00
_cell.angle_gamma   90.00
#
_symmetry.space_group_name_H-M   'P 1'
#
loop_
_entity.id
_entity.type
_entity.pdbx_description
1 polymer ?
#
loop_
_entity_poly.entity_id
_entity_poly.type
_entity_poly.pdbx_seq_one_letter_code
_entity_poly.pdbx_strand_id
1 'polypeptide(L)'
;MGLKHSKYVYVRRSDGLFVKVRVLNIRFNKKSGLKERGKQIERVVFDVTDPSRYIVLPYKTSKPPHNSIVIDVSELPREIATIIETV
;
A
#
# COMPACT_ATOMS: atom_id res chain seq x y z
N MET A 1 -22.10 12.23 2.40
CA MET A 1 -21.45 10.91 2.62
C MET A 1 -19.94 11.12 2.54
N GLY A 2 -19.36 11.60 3.64
CA GLY A 2 -17.96 12.01 3.72
C GLY A 2 -17.06 10.84 4.10
N LEU A 3 -15.95 10.71 3.38
CA LEU A 3 -14.59 10.38 3.83
C LEU A 3 -13.76 10.06 2.57
N LYS A 4 -12.79 10.92 2.28
CA LYS A 4 -11.89 10.89 1.12
C LYS A 4 -11.23 9.50 0.93
N HIS A 5 -11.37 8.96 -0.28
CA HIS A 5 -11.20 7.54 -0.67
C HIS A 5 -9.73 7.09 -0.90
N SER A 6 -8.79 7.52 -0.06
CA SER A 6 -7.37 7.23 -0.26
C SER A 6 -6.68 7.03 1.09
N LYS A 7 -6.92 5.89 1.73
CA LYS A 7 -6.34 5.54 3.04
C LYS A 7 -5.79 4.11 3.10
N TYR A 8 -5.98 3.32 2.05
CA TYR A 8 -5.61 1.90 2.04
C TYR A 8 -4.70 1.59 0.87
N VAL A 9 -3.74 0.72 1.13
CA VAL A 9 -2.79 0.13 0.19
C VAL A 9 -2.82 -1.38 0.40
N TYR A 10 -2.56 -2.12 -0.67
CA TYR A 10 -2.44 -3.57 -0.61
C TYR A 10 -0.96 -3.94 -0.65
N VAL A 11 -0.51 -4.73 0.32
CA VAL A 11 0.88 -5.15 0.40
C VAL A 11 0.99 -6.56 -0.14
N ARG A 12 1.83 -6.76 -1.15
CA ARG A 12 2.12 -8.07 -1.72
C ARG A 12 3.10 -8.82 -0.83
N ARG A 13 2.73 -10.03 -0.43
CA ARG A 13 3.58 -10.97 0.32
C ARG A 13 4.38 -11.89 -0.59
N SER A 14 5.40 -12.55 -0.02
CA SER A 14 6.14 -13.66 -0.61
C SER A 14 5.23 -14.75 -1.18
N ASP A 15 4.14 -15.05 -0.47
CA ASP A 15 3.24 -16.17 -0.78
C ASP A 15 2.26 -15.86 -1.92
N GLY A 16 2.37 -14.67 -2.52
CA GLY A 16 1.48 -14.21 -3.60
C GLY A 16 0.12 -13.68 -3.14
N LEU A 17 -0.13 -13.66 -1.82
CA LEU A 17 -1.31 -13.03 -1.22
C LEU A 17 -1.08 -11.54 -0.93
N PHE A 18 -2.18 -10.82 -0.74
CA PHE A 18 -2.18 -9.39 -0.45
C PHE A 18 -2.83 -9.09 0.89
N VAL A 19 -2.19 -8.22 1.68
CA VAL A 19 -2.72 -7.73 2.96
C VAL A 19 -3.19 -6.30 2.79
N LYS A 20 -4.40 -6.00 3.25
CA LYS A 20 -4.93 -4.64 3.20
C LYS A 20 -4.36 -3.84 4.37
N VAL A 21 -3.59 -2.81 4.07
CA VAL A 21 -2.97 -1.95 5.08
C VAL A 21 -3.57 -0.56 4.99
N ARG A 22 -4.00 -0.03 6.12
CA ARG A 22 -4.41 1.36 6.22
C ARG A 22 -3.19 2.20 6.51
N VAL A 23 -3.08 3.34 5.86
CA VAL A 23 -2.00 4.28 6.10
C VAL A 23 -2.59 5.63 6.47
N LEU A 24 -2.11 6.16 7.58
CA LEU A 24 -2.58 7.38 8.21
C LEU A 24 -1.86 8.60 7.63
N ASN A 25 -2.57 9.73 7.57
CA ASN A 25 -2.03 11.04 7.16
C ASN A 25 -1.31 11.08 5.79
N ILE A 26 -1.72 10.26 4.83
CA ILE A 26 -1.17 10.34 3.47
C ILE A 26 -1.76 11.54 2.74
N ARG A 27 -0.89 12.36 2.13
CA ARG A 27 -1.26 13.26 1.05
C ARG A 27 -0.91 12.59 -0.27
N PHE A 28 -1.92 12.11 -0.99
CA PHE A 28 -1.74 11.67 -2.37
C PHE A 28 -1.50 12.90 -3.24
N ASN A 29 -0.26 13.35 -3.32
CA ASN A 29 0.13 14.34 -4.33
C ASN A 29 0.08 13.63 -5.68
N LYS A 30 -1.01 13.86 -6.41
CA LYS A 30 -1.23 13.38 -7.76
C LYS A 30 -0.27 14.11 -8.71
N LYS A 31 1.03 13.81 -8.69
CA LYS A 31 2.02 14.27 -9.68
C LYS A 31 3.40 13.61 -9.49
N SER A 32 3.67 12.60 -10.32
CA SER A 32 4.92 12.43 -11.09
C SER A 32 4.74 11.23 -12.03
N GLY A 33 4.01 11.47 -13.12
CA GLY A 33 3.87 10.46 -14.16
C GLY A 33 5.17 10.32 -14.94
N LEU A 34 5.96 9.27 -14.67
CA LEU A 34 6.72 8.64 -15.75
C LEU A 34 5.76 7.65 -16.44
N LYS A 35 5.21 8.07 -17.59
CA LYS A 35 4.46 7.17 -18.46
C LYS A 35 5.44 6.27 -19.20
N GLU A 36 5.76 5.12 -18.63
CA GLU A 36 6.35 4.03 -19.41
C GLU A 36 5.23 3.10 -19.88
N ARG A 37 4.97 3.11 -21.20
CA ARG A 37 4.18 2.12 -21.94
C ARG A 37 2.78 1.79 -21.39
N GLY A 38 1.92 2.78 -21.26
CA GLY A 38 0.46 2.58 -21.16
C GLY A 38 -0.07 2.00 -19.83
N LYS A 39 0.79 1.69 -18.87
CA LYS A 39 0.39 1.27 -17.51
C LYS A 39 0.68 2.42 -16.56
N GLN A 40 -0.36 3.06 -16.01
CA GLN A 40 -0.19 4.09 -14.98
C GLN A 40 0.37 3.41 -13.72
N ILE A 41 1.68 3.48 -13.53
CA ILE A 41 2.32 3.12 -12.27
C ILE A 41 2.29 4.41 -11.44
N GLU A 42 1.22 4.61 -10.67
CA GLU A 42 1.15 5.69 -9.69
C GLU A 42 2.17 5.41 -8.58
N ARG A 43 3.39 5.95 -8.72
CA ARG A 43 4.35 5.99 -7.62
C ARG A 43 3.84 7.03 -6.60
N VAL A 44 3.03 6.56 -5.66
CA VAL A 44 2.62 7.37 -4.52
C VAL A 44 3.87 7.63 -3.69
N VAL A 45 4.30 8.89 -3.60
CA VAL A 45 5.35 9.28 -2.67
C VAL A 45 4.70 9.41 -1.29
N PHE A 46 4.90 8.42 -0.44
CA PHE A 46 4.58 8.48 0.98
C PHE A 46 5.89 8.43 1.78
N ASP A 47 5.94 9.13 2.92
CA ASP A 47 7.06 9.00 3.86
C ASP A 47 7.00 7.59 4.45
N VAL A 48 7.69 6.65 3.79
CA VAL A 48 7.63 5.23 4.11
C VAL A 48 8.26 4.93 5.47
N THR A 49 9.06 5.86 6.00
CA THR A 49 9.96 5.66 7.14
C THR A 49 9.26 5.43 8.48
N ASP A 50 8.07 6.00 8.71
CA ASP A 50 7.41 5.96 10.03
C ASP A 50 6.45 4.74 10.16
N PRO A 51 6.75 3.72 11.01
CA PRO A 51 5.90 2.54 11.16
C PRO A 51 4.54 2.83 11.80
N SER A 52 4.46 3.83 12.69
CA SER A 52 3.21 4.19 13.39
C SER A 52 2.11 4.73 12.48
N ARG A 53 2.45 5.06 11.23
CA ARG A 53 1.46 5.48 10.22
C ARG A 53 0.74 4.30 9.57
N TYR A 54 1.16 3.07 9.81
CA TYR A 54 0.56 1.88 9.23
C TYR A 54 -0.33 1.16 10.24
N ILE A 55 -1.53 0.80 9.80
CA ILE A 55 -2.44 -0.10 10.51
C ILE A 55 -2.66 -1.31 9.61
N VAL A 56 -2.04 -2.42 9.96
CA VAL A 56 -2.20 -3.70 9.26
C VAL A 56 -3.55 -4.29 9.60
N LEU A 57 -4.32 -4.68 8.58
CA LEU A 57 -5.56 -5.43 8.79
C LEU A 57 -5.25 -6.94 8.71
N PRO A 58 -5.95 -7.78 9.48
CA PRO A 58 -5.70 -9.23 9.50
C PRO A 58 -6.17 -9.96 8.22
N TYR A 59 -6.88 -9.27 7.32
CA TYR A 59 -7.51 -9.90 6.16
C TYR A 59 -6.54 -10.04 4.99
N LYS A 60 -6.45 -11.25 4.46
CA LYS A 60 -5.71 -11.59 3.25
C LYS A 60 -6.67 -11.67 2.06
N THR A 61 -6.23 -11.18 0.91
CA THR A 61 -6.93 -11.36 -0.36
C THR A 61 -5.99 -11.98 -1.40
N SER A 62 -6.52 -12.86 -2.24
CA SER A 62 -5.76 -13.42 -3.37
C SER A 62 -5.62 -12.41 -4.51
N LYS A 63 -6.65 -11.58 -4.73
CA LYS A 63 -6.64 -10.55 -5.79
C LYS A 63 -6.95 -9.19 -5.17
N PRO A 64 -6.10 -8.18 -5.37
CA PRO A 64 -6.39 -6.84 -4.91
C PRO A 64 -7.43 -6.19 -5.85
N PRO A 65 -8.18 -5.18 -5.37
CA PRO A 65 -9.09 -4.41 -6.22
C PRO A 65 -8.37 -3.74 -7.41
N HIS A 66 -9.06 -3.62 -8.54
CA HIS A 66 -8.46 -3.18 -9.82
C HIS A 66 -7.72 -1.83 -9.75
N ASN A 67 -8.27 -0.85 -9.05
CA ASN A 67 -7.69 0.49 -8.91
C ASN A 67 -6.96 0.69 -7.57
N SER A 68 -6.58 -0.40 -6.90
CA SER A 68 -5.84 -0.29 -5.64
C SER A 68 -4.35 -0.10 -5.87
N ILE A 69 -3.72 0.64 -4.97
CA ILE A 69 -2.27 0.79 -4.96
C ILE A 69 -1.71 -0.45 -4.29
N VAL A 70 -0.78 -1.10 -4.99
CA VAL A 70 -0.08 -2.29 -4.53
C VAL A 70 1.38 -1.92 -4.26
N ILE A 71 1.88 -2.31 -3.09
CA ILE A 71 3.25 -2.11 -2.63
C ILE A 71 3.85 -3.49 -2.34
N ASP A 72 5.13 -3.69 -2.65
CA ASP A 72 5.83 -4.90 -2.26
C ASP A 72 6.31 -4.81 -0.80
N VAL A 73 6.32 -5.94 -0.08
CA VAL A 73 6.70 -5.97 1.34
C VAL A 73 8.08 -5.36 1.62
N SER A 74 9.00 -5.44 0.64
CA SER A 74 10.37 -4.92 0.73
C SER A 74 10.45 -3.39 0.76
N GLU A 75 9.41 -2.69 0.31
CA GLU A 75 9.38 -1.22 0.33
C GLU A 75 8.98 -0.69 1.71
N LEU A 76 8.41 -1.51 2.59
CA LEU A 76 7.91 -1.10 3.90
C LEU A 76 8.99 -1.11 4.99
N PRO A 77 8.78 -0.39 6.11
CA PRO A 77 9.59 -0.54 7.32
C PRO A 77 9.62 -1.99 7.78
N ARG A 78 10.78 -2.44 8.25
CA ARG A 78 11.02 -3.82 8.71
C ARG A 78 10.00 -4.29 9.74
N GLU A 79 9.62 -3.43 10.69
CA GLU A 79 8.61 -3.74 11.70
C GLU A 79 7.26 -4.13 11.09
N ILE A 80 6.81 -3.37 10.09
CA ILE A 80 5.55 -3.61 9.41
C ILE A 80 5.64 -4.84 8.50
N ALA A 81 6.78 -5.04 7.84
CA ALA A 81 7.05 -6.23 7.03
C ALA A 81 6.91 -7.52 7.85
N THR A 82 7.56 -7.58 9.02
CA THR A 82 7.47 -8.73 9.94
C THR A 82 6.03 -9.00 10.37
N ILE A 83 5.26 -7.96 10.70
CA ILE A 83 3.84 -8.10 11.07
C ILE A 83 3.04 -8.68 9.91
N ILE A 84 3.23 -8.18 8.69
CA ILE A 84 2.49 -8.63 7.50
C ILE A 84 2.81 -10.08 7.13
N GLU A 85 4.05 -10.51 7.31
CA GLU A 85 4.46 -11.91 7.10
C GLU A 85 3.85 -12.85 8.15
N THR A 86 3.72 -12.36 9.38
CA THR A 86 3.17 -13.12 10.52
C THR A 86 1.64 -13.29 10.44
N VAL A 87 0.92 -12.26 9.97
CA VAL A 87 -0.55 -12.28 9.76
C VAL A 87 -0.95 -13.46 8.88
#